data_AF-A0A6N1YEQ9-F1
#
_entry.id   AF-A0A6N1YEQ9-F1
#
_cell.length_a   1.000
_cell.length_b   1.000
_cell.length_c   1.000
_cell.angle_alpha   90.00
_cell.angle_beta   90.00
_cell.angle_gamma   90.00
#
_symmetry.space_group_name_H-M   'P 1'
#
loop_
_entity.id
_entity.type
_entity.pdbx_description
1 polymer ?
#
loop_
_entity_poly.entity_id
_entity_poly.type
_entity_poly.pdbx_seq_one_letter_code
_entity_poly.pdbx_strand_id
1 'polypeptide(L)'
;MLWGGILPVHAGLDAMQVRLLDSYSLAWRWDNIESAPEWVRGKEPVYYSEWGFDIVRLEPNQETWVYLEPYQYLRIYNPELVLQPSDLLVLLSNASGLAVEQRLNISSDEHSLLLINDASAAQWVHIRRDKTAEQALTVGLFVTRTETLPKLAPYRDMVFLSDPWVLLKDKNYQLPKIFWPREPNQVSHFDIEGPTRLVLKSRLAYEPNAAELSQDYRIAWQMDEQVMQWLHFSTSVESRHVVRVKNRIKVVSREERHYLEIPQGKHTISLMPDRAIYLQVLEQKAEDYLFPSLNQPRVSVTQIRENQLLSPPSSTEINRVAQQAELLVKDNIHRESPLLASNLLTQVALQRPDYPPAQALAEKLIGQNTFYRNLLPSKKNTSMAQQSLKIRETER
;
A
#
# COMPACT_ATOMS: atom_id res chain seq x y z
N MET A 1 29.05 -16.99 28.05
CA MET A 1 27.86 -17.77 27.65
C MET A 1 26.89 -16.77 27.00
N LEU A 2 27.03 -16.56 25.69
CA LEU A 2 26.22 -15.59 24.94
C LEU A 2 24.84 -16.22 24.72
N TRP A 3 23.81 -15.64 25.31
CA TRP A 3 22.44 -15.98 24.99
C TRP A 3 22.19 -15.54 23.55
N GLY A 4 22.24 -16.50 22.62
CA GLY A 4 21.69 -16.33 21.27
C GLY A 4 20.18 -16.19 21.37
N GLY A 5 19.71 -14.99 21.74
CA GLY A 5 18.30 -14.67 21.73
C GLY A 5 17.79 -14.82 20.31
N ILE A 6 16.92 -15.80 20.07
CA ILE A 6 16.18 -15.92 18.82
C ILE A 6 15.30 -14.67 18.76
N LEU A 7 15.68 -13.71 17.91
CA LEU A 7 14.86 -12.53 17.68
C LEU A 7 13.51 -12.97 17.12
N PRO A 8 12.40 -12.39 17.60
CA PRO A 8 11.08 -12.75 17.13
C PRO A 8 10.92 -12.46 15.64
N VAL A 9 10.33 -13.38 14.89
CA VAL A 9 10.05 -13.22 13.46
C VAL A 9 8.72 -12.49 13.32
N HIS A 10 8.67 -11.46 12.48
CA HIS A 10 7.48 -10.60 12.32
C HIS A 10 6.81 -10.79 10.96
N ALA A 11 5.50 -10.51 10.92
CA ALA A 11 4.76 -10.34 9.67
C ALA A 11 5.50 -9.34 8.77
N GLY A 12 5.62 -9.64 7.48
CA GLY A 12 6.56 -8.92 6.63
C GLY A 12 6.03 -8.64 5.24
N LEU A 13 6.71 -7.74 4.54
CA LEU A 13 6.53 -7.52 3.12
C LEU A 13 7.01 -8.76 2.33
N ASP A 14 6.41 -9.02 1.18
CA ASP A 14 6.70 -10.18 0.33
C ASP A 14 8.04 -9.99 -0.40
N ALA A 15 9.14 -10.44 0.23
CA ALA A 15 10.48 -10.31 -0.34
C ALA A 15 10.58 -10.88 -1.78
N MET A 16 9.87 -11.96 -2.10
CA MET A 16 9.81 -12.52 -3.45
C MET A 16 9.23 -11.50 -4.44
N GLN A 17 8.10 -10.87 -4.09
CA GLN A 17 7.47 -9.87 -4.96
C GLN A 17 8.39 -8.67 -5.19
N VAL A 18 9.04 -8.17 -4.13
CA VAL A 18 9.97 -7.03 -4.26
C VAL A 18 11.13 -7.39 -5.19
N ARG A 19 11.68 -8.61 -5.07
CA ARG A 19 12.75 -9.08 -5.96
C ARG A 19 12.34 -9.26 -7.41
N LEU A 20 11.15 -9.78 -7.64
CA LEU A 20 10.62 -9.88 -8.99
C LEU A 20 10.46 -8.48 -9.61
N LEU A 21 9.96 -7.51 -8.83
CA LEU A 21 9.81 -6.12 -9.27
C LEU A 21 11.15 -5.44 -9.59
N ASP A 22 12.23 -5.75 -8.87
CA ASP A 22 13.58 -5.20 -9.16
C ASP A 22 14.07 -5.50 -10.59
N SER A 23 13.49 -6.52 -11.26
CA SER A 23 13.80 -6.85 -12.66
C SER A 23 13.04 -6.03 -13.71
N TYR A 24 12.12 -5.15 -13.27
CA TYR A 24 11.29 -4.32 -14.13
C TYR A 24 11.55 -2.83 -13.89
N SER A 25 11.71 -2.10 -14.99
CA SER A 25 11.48 -0.65 -15.00
C SER A 25 10.00 -0.41 -15.24
N LEU A 26 9.29 0.17 -14.28
CA LEU A 26 7.92 0.61 -14.54
C LEU A 26 7.93 1.73 -15.57
N ALA A 27 7.08 1.62 -16.59
CA ALA A 27 6.85 2.73 -17.50
C ALA A 27 6.15 3.85 -16.74
N TRP A 28 6.68 5.07 -16.85
CA TRP A 28 5.93 6.25 -16.45
C TRP A 28 4.81 6.49 -17.45
N ARG A 29 3.61 6.69 -16.92
CA ARG A 29 2.47 7.19 -17.69
C ARG A 29 2.31 8.66 -17.38
N TRP A 30 1.91 9.43 -18.39
CA TRP A 30 1.56 10.82 -18.26
C TRP A 30 0.04 10.91 -18.32
N ASP A 31 -0.59 11.33 -17.23
CA ASP A 31 -2.02 11.58 -17.20
C ASP A 31 -2.25 13.09 -17.30
N ASN A 32 -3.20 13.50 -18.13
CA ASN A 32 -3.54 14.90 -18.33
C ASN A 32 -4.25 15.46 -17.10
N ILE A 33 -3.91 16.68 -16.70
CA ILE A 33 -4.59 17.40 -15.63
C ILE A 33 -5.86 18.03 -16.21
N GLU A 34 -6.99 17.38 -16.00
CA GLU A 34 -8.31 17.81 -16.50
C GLU A 34 -9.08 18.64 -15.46
N SER A 35 -8.98 18.28 -14.18
CA SER A 35 -9.73 18.94 -13.11
C SER A 35 -9.10 18.74 -11.72
N ALA A 36 -9.83 19.09 -10.66
CA ALA A 36 -9.50 18.68 -9.30
C ALA A 36 -9.47 17.13 -9.19
N PRO A 37 -8.64 16.55 -8.31
CA PRO A 37 -7.82 17.21 -7.28
C PRO A 37 -6.47 17.77 -7.75
N GLU A 38 -5.98 17.37 -8.93
CA GLU A 38 -4.67 17.80 -9.45
C GLU A 38 -4.67 19.28 -9.80
N TRP A 39 -5.74 19.81 -10.40
CA TRP A 39 -5.93 21.25 -10.54
C TRP A 39 -6.52 21.86 -9.26
N VAL A 40 -5.89 22.93 -8.77
CA VAL A 40 -6.25 23.57 -7.49
C VAL A 40 -6.95 24.90 -7.69
N ARG A 41 -6.37 25.80 -8.49
CA ARG A 41 -6.91 27.15 -8.75
C ARG A 41 -6.23 27.85 -9.94
N GLY A 42 -6.74 29.03 -10.29
CA GLY A 42 -6.19 29.88 -11.35
C GLY A 42 -6.90 29.62 -12.67
N LYS A 43 -6.16 29.64 -13.78
CA LYS A 43 -6.73 29.29 -15.08
C LYS A 43 -7.03 27.79 -15.13
N GLU A 44 -8.30 27.47 -15.36
CA GLU A 44 -8.81 26.09 -15.43
C GLU A 44 -8.39 25.41 -16.75
N PRO A 45 -8.05 24.11 -16.73
CA PRO A 45 -7.91 23.30 -17.93
C PRO A 45 -9.22 23.22 -18.71
N VAL A 46 -9.14 23.21 -20.03
CA VAL A 46 -10.29 23.05 -20.92
C VAL A 46 -9.92 22.09 -22.04
N TYR A 47 -10.78 21.12 -22.30
CA TYR A 47 -10.59 20.17 -23.39
C TYR A 47 -10.38 20.86 -24.75
N TYR A 48 -9.30 20.50 -25.43
CA TYR A 48 -8.98 20.96 -26.76
C TYR A 48 -8.94 19.80 -27.75
N SER A 49 -9.97 19.74 -28.62
CA SER A 49 -10.19 18.59 -29.50
C SER A 49 -9.08 18.37 -30.53
N GLU A 50 -8.38 19.43 -30.96
CA GLU A 50 -7.30 19.28 -31.94
C GLU A 50 -6.09 18.52 -31.36
N TRP A 51 -5.82 18.69 -30.06
CA TRP A 51 -4.72 17.99 -29.38
C TRP A 51 -5.19 16.72 -28.65
N GLY A 52 -6.50 16.61 -28.39
CA GLY A 52 -7.10 15.43 -27.76
C GLY A 52 -6.92 15.36 -26.25
N PHE A 53 -6.63 16.49 -25.59
CA PHE A 53 -6.46 16.60 -24.14
C PHE A 53 -6.78 18.02 -23.65
N ASP A 54 -6.88 18.20 -22.33
CA ASP A 54 -7.15 19.48 -21.69
C ASP A 54 -5.91 20.37 -21.67
N ILE A 55 -6.13 21.63 -22.01
CA ILE A 55 -5.11 22.66 -22.11
C ILE A 55 -5.37 23.78 -21.13
N VAL A 56 -4.30 24.43 -20.69
CA VAL A 56 -4.35 25.71 -20.00
C VAL A 56 -3.78 26.77 -20.96
N ARG A 57 -4.57 27.80 -21.23
CA ARG A 57 -4.12 29.00 -21.95
C ARG A 57 -3.85 30.13 -20.97
N LEU A 58 -2.57 30.47 -20.78
CA LEU A 58 -2.12 31.52 -19.88
C LEU A 58 -1.78 32.80 -20.67
N GLU A 59 -2.57 33.85 -20.46
CA GLU A 59 -2.21 35.21 -20.90
C GLU A 59 -1.05 35.76 -20.03
N PRO A 60 -0.34 36.82 -20.46
CA PRO A 60 0.70 37.44 -19.63
C PRO A 60 0.21 37.75 -18.22
N ASN A 61 1.02 37.41 -17.20
CA ASN A 61 0.69 37.55 -15.77
C ASN A 61 -0.46 36.65 -15.25
N GLN A 62 -0.99 35.72 -16.06
CA GLN A 62 -1.91 34.69 -15.56
C GLN A 62 -1.15 33.48 -15.03
N GLU A 63 -1.79 32.78 -14.09
CA GLU A 63 -1.25 31.59 -13.45
C GLU A 63 -2.28 30.47 -13.34
N THR A 64 -1.78 29.25 -13.22
CA THR A 64 -2.53 28.05 -12.82
C THR A 64 -1.75 27.30 -11.76
N TRP A 65 -2.48 26.69 -10.83
CA TRP A 65 -1.92 25.99 -9.67
C TRP A 65 -2.30 24.53 -9.76
N VAL A 66 -1.29 23.68 -9.66
CA VAL A 66 -1.48 22.23 -9.66
C VAL A 66 -0.89 21.61 -8.40
N TYR A 67 -1.51 20.53 -7.95
CA TYR A 67 -1.08 19.70 -6.85
C TYR A 67 -0.28 18.51 -7.39
N LEU A 68 0.91 18.30 -6.83
CA LEU A 68 1.72 17.11 -7.09
C LEU A 68 1.78 16.27 -5.82
N GLU A 69 1.46 14.99 -5.96
CA GLU A 69 1.75 14.01 -4.94
C GLU A 69 3.29 13.83 -4.78
N PRO A 70 3.75 13.26 -3.66
CA PRO A 70 5.17 12.96 -3.49
C PRO A 70 5.76 12.19 -4.68
N TYR A 71 6.94 12.58 -5.13
CA TYR A 71 7.67 11.96 -6.25
C TYR A 71 6.96 11.95 -7.62
N GLN A 72 5.87 12.72 -7.79
CA GLN A 72 5.28 12.93 -9.11
C GLN A 72 6.00 14.03 -9.86
N TYR A 73 6.28 13.81 -11.15
CA TYR A 73 6.81 14.83 -12.03
C TYR A 73 5.68 15.52 -12.78
N LEU A 74 5.91 16.78 -13.14
CA LEU A 74 5.01 17.55 -13.99
C LEU A 74 5.66 17.71 -15.37
N ARG A 75 4.89 17.42 -16.42
CA ARG A 75 5.21 17.73 -17.80
C ARG A 75 4.29 18.83 -18.29
N ILE A 76 4.89 19.88 -18.80
CA ILE A 76 4.24 20.96 -19.52
C ILE A 76 4.53 20.72 -21.00
N TYR A 77 3.49 20.58 -21.83
CA TYR A 77 3.62 20.12 -23.21
C TYR A 77 2.90 21.03 -24.18
N ASN A 78 3.54 21.30 -25.32
CA ASN A 78 2.90 21.93 -26.46
C ASN A 78 3.35 21.23 -27.76
N PRO A 79 2.45 20.57 -28.50
CA PRO A 79 2.81 19.84 -29.72
C PRO A 79 3.18 20.74 -30.91
N GLU A 80 2.85 22.02 -30.88
CA GLU A 80 3.00 22.95 -32.00
C GLU A 80 4.16 23.94 -31.82
N LEU A 81 4.65 24.09 -30.58
CA LEU A 81 5.70 25.04 -30.23
C LEU A 81 6.86 24.35 -29.51
N VAL A 82 8.07 24.76 -29.84
CA VAL A 82 9.26 24.47 -29.02
C VAL A 82 9.20 25.32 -27.76
N LEU A 83 9.26 24.68 -26.59
CA LEU A 83 9.15 25.35 -25.31
C LEU A 83 10.54 25.66 -24.74
N GLN A 84 10.69 26.86 -24.18
CA GLN A 84 11.89 27.28 -23.45
C GLN A 84 11.60 27.40 -21.95
N PRO A 85 12.56 27.08 -21.05
CA PRO A 85 12.35 27.24 -19.61
C PRO A 85 11.98 28.66 -19.19
N SER A 86 12.40 29.68 -19.97
CA SER A 86 12.04 31.09 -19.73
C SER A 86 10.61 31.45 -20.13
N ASP A 87 9.87 30.56 -20.81
CA ASP A 87 8.49 30.83 -21.19
C ASP A 87 7.53 30.87 -20.00
N LEU A 88 7.89 30.20 -18.90
CA LEU A 88 7.04 30.06 -17.73
C LEU A 88 7.89 30.24 -16.48
N LEU A 89 7.36 31.00 -15.52
CA LEU A 89 7.87 30.97 -14.17
C LEU A 89 7.18 29.83 -13.42
N VAL A 90 7.96 28.86 -12.97
CA VAL A 90 7.47 27.72 -12.19
C VAL A 90 8.02 27.80 -10.77
N LEU A 91 7.13 27.85 -9.78
CA LEU A 91 7.46 27.89 -8.37
C LEU A 91 6.91 26.64 -7.67
N LEU A 92 7.61 26.13 -6.65
CA LEU A 92 7.15 25.08 -5.76
C LEU A 92 6.89 25.61 -4.36
N SER A 93 5.77 25.20 -3.76
CA SER A 93 5.44 25.47 -2.36
C SER A 93 4.96 24.21 -1.65
N ASN A 94 5.22 24.11 -0.35
CA ASN A 94 4.77 23.03 0.53
C ASN A 94 3.78 23.52 1.60
N ALA A 95 3.00 24.55 1.28
CA ALA A 95 2.09 25.22 2.22
C ALA A 95 2.71 25.99 3.39
N SER A 96 4.04 26.15 3.41
CA SER A 96 4.72 27.00 4.41
C SER A 96 4.52 28.51 4.22
N GLY A 97 3.89 28.93 3.12
CA GLY A 97 3.78 30.33 2.70
C GLY A 97 5.00 30.83 1.90
N LEU A 98 6.01 29.99 1.68
CA LEU A 98 7.13 30.26 0.78
C LEU A 98 6.96 29.48 -0.52
N ALA A 99 7.36 30.08 -1.63
CA ALA A 99 7.44 29.45 -2.94
C ALA A 99 8.84 29.68 -3.53
N VAL A 100 9.45 28.62 -4.06
CA VAL A 100 10.82 28.64 -4.57
C VAL A 100 10.79 28.33 -6.07
N GLU A 101 11.44 29.19 -6.85
CA GLU A 101 11.59 29.01 -8.29
C GLU A 101 12.35 27.73 -8.63
N GLN A 102 11.84 27.01 -9.62
CA GLN A 102 12.39 25.74 -10.07
C GLN A 102 12.91 25.83 -11.50
N ARG A 103 14.00 25.11 -11.74
CA ARG A 103 14.52 24.91 -13.09
C ARG A 103 13.77 23.77 -13.77
N LEU A 104 13.28 24.03 -14.98
CA LEU A 104 12.65 23.02 -15.81
C LEU A 104 13.69 22.38 -16.73
N ASN A 105 13.57 21.06 -16.91
CA ASN A 105 14.36 20.32 -17.88
C ASN A 105 13.63 20.26 -19.21
N ILE A 106 14.35 20.42 -20.32
CA ILE A 106 13.77 20.33 -21.66
C ILE A 106 13.78 18.86 -22.11
N SER A 107 12.70 18.39 -22.71
CA SER A 107 12.66 17.07 -23.34
C SER A 107 13.51 17.01 -24.61
N SER A 108 13.85 15.80 -25.07
CA SER A 108 14.66 15.61 -26.29
C SER A 108 13.97 16.08 -27.57
N ASP A 109 12.63 16.15 -27.57
CA ASP A 109 11.82 16.70 -28.66
C ASP A 109 11.58 18.21 -28.53
N GLU A 110 12.07 18.84 -27.45
CA GLU A 110 11.95 20.27 -27.13
C GLU A 110 10.50 20.81 -27.01
N HIS A 111 9.50 19.95 -27.17
CA HIS A 111 8.08 20.28 -27.03
C HIS A 111 7.57 20.17 -25.59
N SER A 112 8.43 19.73 -24.66
CA SER A 112 8.07 19.57 -23.26
C SER A 112 9.07 20.21 -22.30
N LEU A 113 8.53 20.76 -21.22
CA LEU A 113 9.27 21.15 -20.03
C LEU A 113 8.91 20.20 -18.89
N LEU A 114 9.91 19.69 -18.19
CA LEU A 114 9.78 18.70 -17.14
C LEU A 114 10.24 19.30 -15.81
N LEU A 115 9.34 19.31 -14.83
CA LEU A 115 9.65 19.54 -13.44
C LEU A 115 9.85 18.19 -12.76
N ILE A 116 11.11 17.91 -12.40
CA ILE A 116 11.47 16.74 -11.59
C ILE A 116 11.27 17.14 -10.14
N ASN A 117 10.40 16.42 -9.44
CA ASN A 117 10.10 16.63 -8.03
C ASN A 117 10.48 15.38 -7.25
N ASP A 118 11.57 15.47 -6.49
CA ASP A 118 12.04 14.38 -5.63
C ASP A 118 11.58 14.56 -4.17
N ALA A 119 10.60 15.43 -3.92
CA ALA A 119 10.08 15.67 -2.59
C ALA A 119 9.24 14.48 -2.11
N SER A 120 9.48 14.10 -0.85
CA SER A 120 8.70 13.10 -0.11
C SER A 120 7.38 13.61 0.45
N ALA A 121 7.12 14.91 0.30
CA ALA A 121 5.87 15.55 0.68
C ALA A 121 5.19 16.10 -0.57
N ALA A 122 3.85 16.16 -0.54
CA ALA A 122 3.08 16.77 -1.61
C ALA A 122 3.38 18.27 -1.72
N GLN A 123 3.29 18.79 -2.94
CA GLN A 123 3.63 20.18 -3.23
C GLN A 123 2.59 20.84 -4.14
N TRP A 124 2.51 22.15 -4.06
CA TRP A 124 1.82 22.98 -5.03
C TRP A 124 2.82 23.55 -6.02
N VAL A 125 2.49 23.42 -7.30
CA VAL A 125 3.24 24.02 -8.40
C VAL A 125 2.46 25.22 -8.90
N HIS A 126 3.12 26.36 -8.91
CA HIS A 126 2.59 27.60 -9.45
C HIS A 126 3.20 27.80 -10.82
N ILE A 127 2.37 27.77 -11.87
CA ILE A 127 2.80 27.91 -13.26
C ILE A 127 2.26 29.24 -13.76
N ARG A 128 3.17 30.17 -14.07
CA ARG A 128 2.80 31.53 -14.45
C ARG A 128 3.46 31.95 -15.75
N ARG A 129 2.71 32.62 -16.63
CA ARG A 129 3.28 33.28 -17.82
C ARG A 129 3.89 34.62 -17.40
N ASP A 130 5.12 34.90 -17.81
CA ASP A 130 5.80 36.15 -17.47
C ASP A 130 4.95 37.37 -17.90
N LYS A 131 4.93 38.42 -17.07
CA LYS A 131 4.22 39.66 -17.36
C LYS A 131 4.78 40.41 -18.57
N THR A 132 6.03 40.15 -18.93
CA THR A 132 6.72 40.75 -20.07
C THR A 132 6.47 40.00 -21.37
N ALA A 133 5.82 38.84 -21.32
CA ALA A 133 5.46 38.09 -22.51
C ALA A 133 4.45 38.89 -23.37
N GLU A 134 4.62 38.84 -24.68
CA GLU A 134 3.75 39.55 -25.62
C GLU A 134 2.48 38.76 -25.98
N GLN A 135 2.53 37.43 -25.83
CA GLN A 135 1.48 36.52 -26.27
C GLN A 135 1.13 35.49 -25.20
N ALA A 136 -0.12 35.05 -25.27
CA ALA A 136 -0.62 33.90 -24.52
C ALA A 136 0.16 32.64 -24.88
N LEU A 137 0.33 31.76 -23.89
CA LEU A 137 0.90 30.43 -24.11
C LEU A 137 -0.15 29.37 -23.78
N THR A 138 -0.38 28.47 -24.72
CA THR A 138 -1.25 27.31 -24.53
C THR A 138 -0.38 26.09 -24.26
N VAL A 139 -0.69 25.34 -23.21
CA VAL A 139 0.04 24.11 -22.85
C VAL A 139 -0.91 23.06 -22.30
N GLY A 140 -0.65 21.79 -22.57
CA GLY A 140 -1.17 20.69 -21.78
C GLY A 140 -0.33 20.48 -20.53
N LEU A 141 -0.98 20.15 -19.42
CA LEU A 141 -0.30 19.79 -18.17
C LEU A 141 -0.53 18.32 -17.90
N PHE A 142 0.54 17.62 -17.51
CA PHE A 142 0.48 16.18 -17.23
C PHE A 142 1.27 15.84 -15.99
N VAL A 143 0.73 14.95 -15.16
CA VAL A 143 1.44 14.37 -14.02
C VAL A 143 1.90 12.96 -14.36
N THR A 144 3.05 12.56 -13.81
CA THR A 144 3.45 11.15 -13.90
C THR A 144 2.64 10.31 -12.93
N ARG A 145 2.20 9.14 -13.38
CA ARG A 145 1.92 8.02 -12.48
C ARG A 145 2.82 6.84 -12.81
N THR A 146 3.16 6.08 -11.78
CA THR A 146 3.76 4.76 -11.93
C THR A 146 2.65 3.73 -12.03
N GLU A 147 2.59 3.02 -13.15
CA GLU A 147 1.64 1.92 -13.33
C GLU A 147 2.14 0.72 -12.53
N THR A 148 1.52 0.43 -11.39
CA THR A 148 1.93 -0.71 -10.56
C THR A 148 1.70 -2.01 -11.31
N LEU A 149 2.71 -2.87 -11.35
CA LEU A 149 2.50 -4.22 -11.85
C LEU A 149 1.62 -5.01 -10.86
N PRO A 150 0.73 -5.88 -11.37
CA PRO A 150 0.01 -6.81 -10.52
C PRO A 150 1.00 -7.73 -9.78
N LYS A 151 0.50 -8.48 -8.79
CA LYS A 151 1.32 -9.46 -8.08
C LYS A 151 1.94 -10.43 -9.09
N LEU A 152 3.27 -10.39 -9.19
CA LEU A 152 4.04 -11.11 -10.20
C LEU A 152 4.05 -12.59 -9.88
N ALA A 153 4.23 -12.99 -8.62
CA ALA A 153 4.16 -14.40 -8.22
C ALA A 153 3.06 -14.60 -7.17
N PRO A 154 1.80 -14.74 -7.60
CA PRO A 154 0.68 -14.89 -6.69
C PRO A 154 0.72 -16.23 -5.95
N TYR A 155 0.05 -16.25 -4.79
CA TYR A 155 -0.13 -17.46 -3.99
C TYR A 155 -1.60 -17.84 -4.17
N ARG A 156 -1.85 -18.91 -4.92
CA ARG A 156 -3.21 -19.28 -5.36
C ARG A 156 -3.61 -20.67 -4.90
N ASP A 157 -2.65 -21.58 -4.79
CA ASP A 157 -2.94 -22.96 -4.41
C ASP A 157 -3.19 -23.05 -2.93
N MET A 158 -4.30 -23.69 -2.59
CA MET A 158 -4.75 -23.80 -1.22
C MET A 158 -4.11 -25.02 -0.57
N VAL A 159 -3.40 -24.78 0.53
CA VAL A 159 -2.94 -25.87 1.39
C VAL A 159 -4.06 -26.16 2.38
N PHE A 160 -4.68 -27.33 2.23
CA PHE A 160 -5.81 -27.73 3.06
C PHE A 160 -5.32 -28.17 4.44
N LEU A 161 -5.89 -27.56 5.48
CA LEU A 161 -5.76 -28.08 6.84
C LEU A 161 -6.87 -29.12 7.09
N SER A 162 -6.60 -30.12 7.92
CA SER A 162 -7.50 -31.26 8.18
C SER A 162 -8.84 -30.91 8.85
N ASP A 163 -8.98 -29.69 9.36
CA ASP A 163 -10.14 -29.25 10.14
C ASP A 163 -11.25 -28.58 9.31
N PRO A 164 -12.44 -28.35 9.91
CA PRO A 164 -13.52 -27.63 9.25
C PRO A 164 -13.12 -26.21 8.84
N TRP A 165 -13.53 -25.83 7.64
CA TRP A 165 -13.30 -24.50 7.11
C TRP A 165 -14.59 -23.65 7.09
N VAL A 166 -14.41 -22.35 6.85
CA VAL A 166 -15.48 -21.35 6.77
C VAL A 166 -15.26 -20.42 5.59
N LEU A 167 -16.36 -19.90 5.04
CA LEU A 167 -16.32 -18.82 4.07
C LEU A 167 -16.25 -17.48 4.78
N LEU A 168 -15.21 -16.70 4.47
CA LEU A 168 -15.01 -15.33 4.90
C LEU A 168 -15.14 -14.40 3.69
N LYS A 169 -16.11 -13.49 3.73
CA LYS A 169 -16.34 -12.47 2.69
C LYS A 169 -15.99 -11.10 3.25
N ASP A 170 -15.00 -10.48 2.63
CA ASP A 170 -14.43 -9.19 3.04
C ASP A 170 -15.20 -8.03 2.39
N LYS A 171 -15.24 -8.01 1.06
CA LYS A 171 -15.90 -6.97 0.27
C LYS A 171 -17.11 -7.53 -0.46
N ASN A 172 -18.15 -6.71 -0.62
CA ASN A 172 -19.41 -7.16 -1.23
C ASN A 172 -19.23 -7.67 -2.67
N TYR A 173 -18.26 -7.11 -3.41
CA TYR A 173 -17.95 -7.45 -4.80
C TYR A 173 -16.93 -8.60 -4.96
N GLN A 174 -16.32 -9.09 -3.87
CA GLN A 174 -15.37 -10.20 -3.93
C GLN A 174 -16.05 -11.53 -3.63
N LEU A 175 -15.59 -12.61 -4.26
CA LEU A 175 -15.97 -13.95 -3.87
C LEU A 175 -15.47 -14.24 -2.44
N PRO A 176 -16.24 -15.00 -1.64
CA PRO A 176 -15.79 -15.43 -0.33
C PRO A 176 -14.54 -16.32 -0.44
N LYS A 177 -13.66 -16.22 0.55
CA LYS A 177 -12.44 -17.03 0.66
C LYS A 177 -12.59 -18.08 1.76
N ILE A 178 -11.92 -19.21 1.59
CA ILE A 178 -11.88 -20.29 2.57
C ILE A 178 -10.84 -19.97 3.65
N PHE A 179 -11.25 -20.03 4.91
CA PHE A 179 -10.38 -19.92 6.07
C PHE A 179 -10.69 -21.06 7.06
N TRP A 180 -9.69 -21.48 7.83
CA TRP A 180 -9.82 -22.42 8.94
C TRP A 180 -9.86 -21.66 10.25
N PRO A 181 -10.99 -21.67 10.98
CA PRO A 181 -11.02 -21.18 12.35
C PRO A 181 -10.10 -22.03 13.22
N ARG A 182 -9.32 -21.37 14.07
CA ARG A 182 -8.41 -21.99 15.02
C ARG A 182 -8.63 -21.41 16.39
N GLU A 183 -8.90 -22.29 17.34
CA GLU A 183 -8.93 -21.92 18.74
C GLU A 183 -7.51 -21.76 19.30
N PRO A 184 -7.33 -21.02 20.40
CA PRO A 184 -6.04 -20.91 21.07
C PRO A 184 -5.46 -22.30 21.38
N ASN A 185 -4.17 -22.48 21.10
CA ASN A 185 -3.41 -23.72 21.30
C ASN A 185 -3.88 -24.93 20.47
N GLN A 186 -4.77 -24.72 19.49
CA GLN A 186 -5.16 -25.78 18.56
C GLN A 186 -4.08 -25.96 17.48
N VAL A 187 -3.39 -27.11 17.51
CA VAL A 187 -2.35 -27.43 16.52
C VAL A 187 -2.99 -27.89 15.21
N SER A 188 -2.55 -27.30 14.11
CA SER A 188 -2.89 -27.71 12.74
C SER A 188 -1.65 -28.33 12.11
N HIS A 189 -1.83 -29.41 11.36
CA HIS A 189 -0.75 -30.06 10.62
C HIS A 189 -1.10 -30.15 9.14
N PHE A 190 -0.09 -30.05 8.29
CA PHE A 190 -0.19 -30.39 6.87
C PHE A 190 1.16 -30.81 6.33
N ASP A 191 1.14 -31.68 5.32
CA ASP A 191 2.32 -32.09 4.58
C ASP A 191 2.51 -31.21 3.36
N ILE A 192 3.75 -30.91 3.02
CA ILE A 192 4.12 -30.10 1.86
C ILE A 192 5.39 -30.62 1.22
N GLU A 193 5.48 -30.55 -0.11
CA GLU A 193 6.69 -30.87 -0.86
C GLU A 193 7.36 -29.58 -1.32
N GLY A 194 8.63 -29.39 -0.95
CA GLY A 194 9.43 -28.26 -1.38
C GLY A 194 10.47 -28.63 -2.45
N PRO A 195 11.14 -27.63 -3.05
CA PRO A 195 11.22 -26.25 -2.57
C PRO A 195 10.00 -25.40 -2.95
N THR A 196 9.34 -24.82 -1.96
CA THR A 196 8.15 -23.99 -2.16
C THR A 196 8.08 -22.84 -1.17
N ARG A 197 7.24 -21.85 -1.46
CA ARG A 197 7.01 -20.71 -0.56
C ARG A 197 5.55 -20.64 -0.20
N LEU A 198 5.26 -20.52 1.09
CA LEU A 198 3.91 -20.40 1.60
C LEU A 198 3.64 -18.97 2.04
N VAL A 199 2.40 -18.53 1.90
CA VAL A 199 1.87 -17.37 2.61
C VAL A 199 0.86 -17.84 3.64
N LEU A 200 1.10 -17.48 4.89
CA LEU A 200 0.15 -17.57 5.97
C LEU A 200 -0.64 -16.27 6.00
N LYS A 201 -1.97 -16.36 5.85
CA LYS A 201 -2.88 -15.25 6.03
C LYS A 201 -3.70 -15.49 7.27
N SER A 202 -3.76 -14.52 8.15
CA SER A 202 -4.46 -14.65 9.42
C SER A 202 -5.34 -13.44 9.70
N ARG A 203 -6.48 -13.68 10.35
CA ARG A 203 -7.33 -12.65 10.94
C ARG A 203 -7.65 -13.07 12.37
N LEU A 204 -7.40 -12.19 13.34
CA LEU A 204 -7.82 -12.39 14.71
C LEU A 204 -9.35 -12.34 14.80
N ALA A 205 -9.94 -13.33 15.47
CA ALA A 205 -11.34 -13.28 15.84
C ALA A 205 -11.46 -12.34 17.05
N TYR A 206 -12.05 -11.16 16.86
CA TYR A 206 -12.19 -10.19 17.95
C TYR A 206 -13.31 -10.62 18.89
N GLU A 207 -13.02 -10.57 20.18
CA GLU A 207 -14.03 -10.69 21.21
C GLU A 207 -14.98 -9.49 21.17
N PRO A 208 -16.31 -9.68 21.31
CA PRO A 208 -17.29 -8.60 21.26
C PRO A 208 -17.04 -7.45 22.24
N ASN A 209 -16.34 -7.74 23.35
CA ASN A 209 -16.06 -6.81 24.44
C ASN A 209 -14.60 -6.37 24.51
N ALA A 210 -13.82 -6.58 23.44
CA ALA A 210 -12.44 -6.13 23.40
C ALA A 210 -12.34 -4.60 23.60
N ALA A 211 -11.71 -4.18 24.71
CA ALA A 211 -11.48 -2.77 25.01
C ALA A 211 -10.37 -2.14 24.15
N GLU A 212 -9.42 -2.97 23.71
CA GLU A 212 -8.24 -2.54 22.95
C GLU A 212 -8.50 -2.62 21.44
N LEU A 213 -8.22 -1.51 20.74
CA LEU A 213 -8.37 -1.40 19.28
C LEU A 213 -7.27 -2.17 18.53
N SER A 214 -6.04 -2.13 19.05
CA SER A 214 -4.91 -2.90 18.54
C SER A 214 -4.69 -4.11 19.46
N GLN A 215 -4.47 -5.27 18.87
CA GLN A 215 -4.19 -6.50 19.59
C GLN A 215 -3.02 -7.23 18.96
N ASP A 216 -2.19 -7.77 19.83
CA ASP A 216 -1.10 -8.65 19.46
C ASP A 216 -1.54 -10.11 19.60
N TYR A 217 -1.05 -10.93 18.67
CA TYR A 217 -1.20 -12.37 18.72
C TYR A 217 -0.01 -13.04 18.05
N ARG A 218 0.16 -14.33 18.31
CA ARG A 218 1.28 -15.10 17.78
C ARG A 218 0.81 -16.42 17.21
N ILE A 219 1.56 -16.90 16.22
CA ILE A 219 1.41 -18.23 15.67
C ILE A 219 2.74 -18.94 15.85
N ALA A 220 2.76 -19.97 16.68
CA ALA A 220 3.87 -20.90 16.70
C ALA A 220 3.86 -21.70 15.41
N TRP A 221 5.03 -21.81 14.77
CA TRP A 221 5.22 -22.67 13.62
C TRP A 221 6.43 -23.59 13.85
N GLN A 222 6.34 -24.79 13.28
CA GLN A 222 7.37 -25.80 13.35
C GLN A 222 7.40 -26.56 12.02
N MET A 223 8.59 -26.90 11.55
CA MET A 223 8.81 -27.76 10.40
C MET A 223 9.55 -29.01 10.87
N ASP A 224 8.97 -30.17 10.63
CA ASP A 224 9.47 -31.46 11.07
C ASP A 224 9.78 -31.44 12.59
N GLU A 225 10.97 -31.88 12.99
CA GLU A 225 11.43 -31.90 14.38
C GLU A 225 12.21 -30.62 14.79
N GLN A 226 12.15 -29.55 14.00
CA GLN A 226 12.87 -28.32 14.30
C GLN A 226 12.32 -27.62 15.56
N VAL A 227 13.10 -26.70 16.12
CA VAL A 227 12.67 -25.87 17.26
C VAL A 227 11.50 -24.99 16.83
N MET A 228 10.44 -25.00 17.64
CA MET A 228 9.27 -24.14 17.45
C MET A 228 9.66 -22.66 17.44
N GLN A 229 9.18 -21.94 16.42
CA GLN A 229 9.42 -20.51 16.24
C GLN A 229 8.10 -19.74 16.36
N TRP A 230 8.15 -18.54 16.94
CA TRP A 230 6.98 -17.69 17.10
C TRP A 230 6.94 -16.61 16.03
N LEU A 231 5.85 -16.58 15.27
CA LEU A 231 5.49 -15.50 14.36
C LEU A 231 4.66 -14.49 15.13
N HIS A 232 5.12 -13.24 15.20
CA HIS A 232 4.44 -12.17 15.93
C HIS A 232 3.65 -11.26 14.99
N PHE A 233 2.41 -10.99 15.36
CA PHE A 233 1.49 -10.14 14.63
C PHE A 233 0.92 -9.05 15.54
N SER A 234 0.71 -7.86 14.97
CA SER A 234 -0.03 -6.77 15.61
C SER A 234 -1.07 -6.26 14.62
N THR A 235 -2.33 -6.21 15.03
CA THR A 235 -3.44 -5.87 14.14
C THR A 235 -4.50 -5.04 14.85
N SER A 236 -5.30 -4.31 14.09
CA SER A 236 -6.52 -3.68 14.57
C SER A 236 -7.77 -4.31 13.96
N VAL A 237 -8.95 -3.93 14.46
CA VAL A 237 -10.25 -4.30 13.90
C VAL A 237 -10.33 -3.85 12.43
N GLU A 238 -10.91 -4.70 11.57
CA GLU A 238 -11.28 -4.30 10.22
C GLU A 238 -12.43 -3.28 10.28
N SER A 239 -12.16 -2.04 9.87
CA SER A 239 -13.09 -0.92 9.93
C SER A 239 -13.43 -0.34 8.55
N ARG A 240 -12.75 -0.78 7.48
CA ARG A 240 -12.96 -0.26 6.13
C ARG A 240 -14.21 -0.86 5.47
N HIS A 241 -14.60 -2.06 5.88
CA HIS A 241 -15.76 -2.78 5.34
C HIS A 241 -16.28 -3.84 6.32
N VAL A 242 -17.51 -4.29 6.09
CA VAL A 242 -18.17 -5.29 6.94
C VAL A 242 -17.75 -6.70 6.53
N VAL A 243 -17.09 -7.42 7.43
CA VAL A 243 -16.70 -8.82 7.21
C VAL A 243 -17.83 -9.77 7.59
N ARG A 244 -18.08 -10.77 6.73
CA ARG A 244 -19.04 -11.85 6.97
C ARG A 244 -18.36 -13.20 7.04
N VAL A 245 -18.61 -13.96 8.10
CA VAL A 245 -18.15 -15.35 8.28
C VAL A 245 -19.39 -16.25 8.30
N LYS A 246 -19.44 -17.26 7.42
CA LYS A 246 -20.65 -18.08 7.19
C LYS A 246 -21.90 -17.22 6.99
N ASN A 247 -21.77 -16.15 6.20
CA ASN A 247 -22.81 -15.15 5.92
C ASN A 247 -23.32 -14.35 7.14
N ARG A 248 -22.69 -14.45 8.31
CA ARG A 248 -23.00 -13.65 9.50
C ARG A 248 -21.96 -12.56 9.69
N ILE A 249 -22.39 -11.36 10.06
CA ILE A 249 -21.46 -10.26 10.39
C ILE A 249 -20.63 -10.68 11.60
N LYS A 250 -19.31 -10.58 11.47
CA LYS A 250 -18.35 -10.86 12.54
C LYS A 250 -17.33 -9.74 12.60
N VAL A 251 -16.98 -9.34 13.82
CA VAL A 251 -15.86 -8.43 14.06
C VAL A 251 -14.59 -9.27 14.00
N VAL A 252 -13.72 -8.95 13.05
CA VAL A 252 -12.42 -9.61 12.88
C VAL A 252 -11.36 -8.55 12.64
N SER A 253 -10.11 -8.95 12.75
CA SER A 253 -9.00 -8.07 12.42
C SER A 253 -8.84 -7.85 10.93
N ARG A 254 -8.01 -6.85 10.60
CA ARG A 254 -7.37 -6.76 9.29
C ARG A 254 -6.61 -8.05 8.98
N GLU A 255 -6.51 -8.37 7.69
CA GLU A 255 -5.74 -9.54 7.24
C GLU A 255 -4.25 -9.27 7.42
N GLU A 256 -3.60 -10.10 8.24
CA GLU A 256 -2.15 -10.12 8.40
C GLU A 256 -1.54 -11.22 7.52
N ARG A 257 -0.25 -11.04 7.17
CA ARG A 257 0.46 -11.99 6.31
C ARG A 257 1.86 -12.29 6.80
N HIS A 258 2.27 -13.54 6.67
CA HIS A 258 3.65 -13.97 6.86
C HIS A 258 4.04 -14.96 5.77
N TYR A 259 5.33 -15.08 5.47
CA TYR A 259 5.83 -15.93 4.39
C TYR A 259 6.83 -16.94 4.93
N LEU A 260 6.66 -18.21 4.55
CA LEU A 260 7.56 -19.30 4.94
C LEU A 260 8.26 -19.86 3.70
N GLU A 261 9.57 -20.04 3.78
CA GLU A 261 10.36 -20.78 2.78
C GLU A 261 10.45 -22.24 3.21
N ILE A 262 10.02 -23.14 2.33
CA ILE A 262 10.09 -24.58 2.52
C ILE A 262 11.24 -25.11 1.67
N PRO A 263 12.26 -25.75 2.27
CA PRO A 263 13.40 -26.29 1.54
C PRO A 263 13.00 -27.53 0.71
N GLN A 264 13.94 -28.05 -0.06
CA GLN A 264 13.72 -29.27 -0.84
C GLN A 264 13.45 -30.48 0.05
N GLY A 265 12.38 -31.21 -0.23
CA GLY A 265 12.00 -32.41 0.51
C GLY A 265 10.51 -32.47 0.83
N LYS A 266 10.10 -33.56 1.49
CA LYS A 266 8.77 -33.68 2.09
C LYS A 266 8.86 -33.25 3.53
N HIS A 267 8.02 -32.29 3.90
CA HIS A 267 8.04 -31.67 5.22
C HIS A 267 6.65 -31.73 5.84
N THR A 268 6.61 -31.85 7.16
CA THR A 268 5.40 -31.68 7.95
C THR A 268 5.45 -30.33 8.66
N ILE A 269 4.44 -29.50 8.44
CA ILE A 269 4.34 -28.18 9.07
C ILE A 269 3.25 -28.20 10.15
N SER A 270 3.63 -27.74 11.34
CA SER A 270 2.72 -27.56 12.47
C SER A 270 2.49 -26.08 12.74
N LEU A 271 1.24 -25.66 12.89
CA LEU A 271 0.85 -24.29 13.22
C LEU A 271 -0.04 -24.27 14.45
N MET A 272 0.29 -23.42 15.44
CA MET A 272 -0.45 -23.30 16.70
C MET A 272 -0.59 -21.83 17.11
N PRO A 273 -1.79 -21.23 16.99
CA PRO A 273 -2.01 -19.85 17.40
C PRO A 273 -2.22 -19.74 18.91
N ASP A 274 -1.82 -18.61 19.52
CA ASP A 274 -2.08 -18.32 20.94
C ASP A 274 -3.43 -17.64 21.19
N ARG A 275 -4.15 -17.28 20.12
CA ARG A 275 -5.48 -16.67 20.14
C ARG A 275 -6.39 -17.28 19.08
N ALA A 276 -7.69 -17.04 19.21
CA ALA A 276 -8.67 -17.44 18.22
C ALA A 276 -8.45 -16.69 16.89
N ILE A 277 -8.15 -17.41 15.80
CA ILE A 277 -7.89 -16.83 14.49
C ILE A 277 -8.66 -17.52 13.37
N TYR A 278 -8.79 -16.83 12.25
CA TYR A 278 -9.09 -17.43 10.94
C TYR A 278 -7.78 -17.51 10.17
N LEU A 279 -7.34 -18.72 9.85
CA LEU A 279 -6.08 -19.00 9.16
C LEU A 279 -6.34 -19.47 7.73
N GLN A 280 -5.54 -19.00 6.78
CA GLN A 280 -5.48 -19.51 5.42
C GLN A 280 -4.01 -19.70 5.04
N VAL A 281 -3.67 -20.86 4.49
CA VAL A 281 -2.34 -21.17 3.98
C VAL A 281 -2.43 -21.31 2.47
N LEU A 282 -1.63 -20.53 1.75
CA LEU A 282 -1.55 -20.64 0.29
C LEU A 282 -0.11 -20.88 -0.15
N GLU A 283 0.04 -21.70 -1.16
CA GLU A 283 1.31 -22.00 -1.80
C GLU A 283 1.54 -21.12 -3.04
N GLN A 284 2.79 -20.76 -3.28
CA GLN A 284 3.26 -20.11 -4.50
C GLN A 284 3.83 -21.14 -5.48
N LYS A 285 3.08 -21.39 -6.56
CA LYS A 285 3.62 -22.09 -7.73
C LYS A 285 4.69 -21.27 -8.44
N ALA A 286 5.70 -21.96 -8.94
CA ALA A 286 6.81 -21.35 -9.66
C ALA A 286 6.38 -20.79 -11.03
N GLU A 287 5.41 -21.41 -11.68
CA GLU A 287 4.94 -21.09 -13.03
C GLU A 287 3.41 -20.96 -13.05
N ASP A 288 2.89 -19.75 -12.79
CA ASP A 288 1.44 -19.47 -12.74
C ASP A 288 1.06 -18.33 -13.73
N TYR A 289 1.80 -18.23 -14.83
CA TYR A 289 1.63 -17.21 -15.86
C TYR A 289 0.81 -17.75 -17.04
N LEU A 290 -0.26 -17.04 -17.39
CA LEU A 290 -0.97 -17.27 -18.65
C LEU A 290 -0.01 -16.87 -19.79
N PHE A 291 0.33 -17.79 -20.70
CA PHE A 291 1.38 -17.59 -21.72
C PHE A 291 2.75 -17.20 -21.14
N PRO A 292 3.47 -18.14 -20.51
CA PRO A 292 4.75 -17.86 -19.86
C PRO A 292 5.76 -17.14 -20.78
N SER A 293 5.83 -17.50 -22.06
CA SER A 293 6.72 -16.86 -23.03
C SER A 293 6.52 -15.36 -23.22
N LEU A 294 5.35 -14.82 -22.86
CA LEU A 294 5.01 -13.39 -22.98
C LEU A 294 4.93 -12.69 -21.62
N ASN A 295 4.48 -13.41 -20.58
CA ASN A 295 4.07 -12.81 -19.31
C ASN A 295 4.91 -13.23 -18.11
N GLN A 296 5.82 -14.19 -18.25
CA GLN A 296 6.71 -14.56 -17.16
C GLN A 296 7.73 -13.44 -16.87
N PRO A 297 8.12 -13.26 -15.60
CA PRO A 297 9.21 -12.38 -15.25
C PRO A 297 10.55 -12.77 -15.86
N ARG A 298 11.37 -11.74 -16.12
CA ARG A 298 12.74 -11.91 -16.63
C ARG A 298 13.57 -12.81 -15.73
N VAL A 299 13.36 -12.69 -14.42
CA VAL A 299 13.90 -13.60 -13.41
C VAL A 299 12.75 -14.41 -12.83
N SER A 300 12.75 -15.73 -13.02
CA SER A 300 11.70 -16.60 -12.53
C SER A 300 11.78 -16.82 -11.00
N VAL A 301 10.66 -17.24 -10.41
CA VAL A 301 10.59 -17.66 -8.99
C VAL A 301 11.59 -18.78 -8.70
N THR A 302 11.71 -19.76 -9.61
CA THR A 302 12.64 -20.89 -9.49
C THR A 302 14.09 -20.41 -9.40
N GLN A 303 14.50 -19.51 -10.31
CA GLN A 303 15.84 -18.95 -10.32
C GLN A 303 16.15 -18.15 -9.05
N ILE A 304 15.18 -17.41 -8.51
CA ILE A 304 15.37 -16.67 -7.24
C ILE A 304 15.61 -17.63 -6.08
N ARG A 305 14.86 -18.74 -6.03
CA ARG A 305 14.98 -19.76 -4.98
C ARG A 305 16.29 -20.55 -5.08
N GLU A 306 16.63 -21.05 -6.26
CA GLU A 306 17.86 -21.83 -6.50
C GLU A 306 19.12 -21.05 -6.13
N ASN A 307 19.15 -19.75 -6.45
CA ASN A 307 20.26 -18.87 -6.13
C ASN A 307 20.22 -18.31 -4.69
N GLN A 308 19.28 -18.78 -3.85
CA GLN A 308 19.07 -18.33 -2.47
C GLN A 308 18.99 -16.80 -2.31
N LEU A 309 18.46 -16.09 -3.31
CA LEU A 309 18.46 -14.62 -3.37
C LEU A 309 17.48 -13.97 -2.36
N LEU A 310 16.83 -14.78 -1.53
CA LEU A 310 15.90 -14.38 -0.48
C LEU A 310 16.54 -14.42 0.93
N SER A 311 17.71 -15.04 1.11
CA SER A 311 18.41 -15.16 2.40
C SER A 311 19.81 -14.55 2.35
N PRO A 312 20.15 -13.73 3.36
CA PRO A 312 20.23 -12.30 3.18
C PRO A 312 21.42 -11.87 2.29
N PRO A 313 21.24 -11.51 1.02
CA PRO A 313 22.04 -10.44 0.46
C PRO A 313 21.51 -9.12 1.03
N SER A 314 22.38 -8.13 1.14
CA SER A 314 22.16 -6.76 1.62
C SER A 314 21.03 -5.94 0.94
N SER A 315 20.09 -6.55 0.23
CA SER A 315 19.20 -5.86 -0.71
C SER A 315 17.72 -6.24 -0.50
N THR A 316 17.01 -5.32 0.12
CA THR A 316 15.81 -4.65 -0.41
C THR A 316 15.49 -3.69 0.72
N GLU A 317 15.99 -2.46 0.57
CA GLU A 317 15.96 -1.42 1.59
C GLU A 317 14.62 -1.36 2.33
N ILE A 318 13.52 -1.55 1.58
CA ILE A 318 12.15 -1.58 2.10
C ILE A 318 11.85 -2.71 3.10
N ASN A 319 12.38 -3.92 2.90
CA ASN A 319 12.16 -5.04 3.83
C ASN A 319 12.95 -4.84 5.12
N ARG A 320 14.20 -4.36 5.00
CA ARG A 320 15.04 -4.02 6.17
C ARG A 320 14.43 -2.87 6.95
N VAL A 321 14.01 -1.82 6.27
CA VAL A 321 13.36 -0.65 6.89
C VAL A 321 12.01 -1.04 7.50
N ALA A 322 11.22 -1.92 6.87
CA ALA A 322 10.01 -2.45 7.48
C ALA A 322 10.29 -3.21 8.79
N GLN A 323 11.28 -4.11 8.79
CA GLN A 323 11.67 -4.82 10.02
C GLN A 323 12.16 -3.86 11.11
N GLN A 324 13.00 -2.89 10.76
CA GLN A 324 13.48 -1.87 11.70
C GLN A 324 12.34 -1.00 12.21
N ALA A 325 11.40 -0.60 11.36
CA ALA A 325 10.22 0.18 11.73
C ALA A 325 9.35 -0.59 12.72
N GLU A 326 9.12 -1.89 12.52
CA GLU A 326 8.36 -2.70 13.45
C GLU A 326 9.04 -2.88 14.80
N LEU A 327 10.38 -3.01 14.82
CA LEU A 327 11.14 -3.02 16.06
C LEU A 327 11.03 -1.69 16.80
N LEU A 328 11.18 -0.56 16.08
CA LEU A 328 11.06 0.78 16.62
C LEU A 328 9.66 1.06 17.20
N VAL A 329 8.59 0.61 16.54
CA VAL A 329 7.21 0.80 17.02
C VAL A 329 6.98 0.10 18.36
N LYS A 330 7.66 -1.03 18.60
CA LYS A 330 7.58 -1.77 19.87
C LYS A 330 8.54 -1.24 20.93
N ASP A 331 9.53 -0.45 20.53
CA ASP A 331 10.43 0.22 21.44
C ASP A 331 9.76 1.44 22.08
N ASN A 332 9.14 1.19 23.24
CA ASN A 332 8.48 2.19 24.06
C ASN A 332 9.47 3.08 24.85
N ILE A 333 10.78 2.92 24.69
CA ILE A 333 11.77 3.78 25.37
C ILE A 333 11.61 5.23 24.92
N HIS A 334 11.30 5.46 23.64
CA HIS A 334 11.08 6.81 23.11
C HIS A 334 9.64 7.00 22.62
N ARG A 335 8.99 8.07 23.08
CA ARG A 335 7.62 8.43 22.70
C ARG A 335 7.46 8.68 21.18
N GLU A 336 8.54 9.05 20.51
CA GLU A 336 8.57 9.38 19.08
C GLU A 336 8.87 8.19 18.17
N SER A 337 9.30 7.04 18.72
CA SER A 337 9.69 5.87 17.93
C SER A 337 8.65 5.44 16.89
N PRO A 338 7.33 5.42 17.20
CA PRO A 338 6.36 4.98 16.22
C PRO A 338 6.15 5.96 15.06
N LEU A 339 6.25 7.27 15.33
CA LEU A 339 6.19 8.29 14.28
C LEU A 339 7.42 8.22 13.38
N LEU A 340 8.60 8.06 13.98
CA LEU A 340 9.86 7.88 13.26
C LEU A 340 9.83 6.62 12.39
N ALA A 341 9.38 5.49 12.94
CA ALA A 341 9.23 4.23 12.23
C ALA A 341 8.30 4.36 11.02
N SER A 342 7.16 5.02 11.20
CA SER A 342 6.26 5.26 10.09
C SER A 342 6.86 6.20 9.05
N ASN A 343 7.54 7.28 9.45
CA ASN A 343 8.14 8.22 8.51
C ASN A 343 9.23 7.55 7.67
N LEU A 344 10.06 6.71 8.28
CA LEU A 344 11.06 5.92 7.57
C LEU A 344 10.41 5.00 6.54
N LEU A 345 9.37 4.26 6.93
CA LEU A 345 8.70 3.34 6.01
C LEU A 345 7.94 4.08 4.91
N THR A 346 7.30 5.22 5.21
CA THR A 346 6.67 6.08 4.20
C THR A 346 7.70 6.58 3.19
N GLN A 347 8.85 7.06 3.63
CA GLN A 347 9.91 7.54 2.73
C GLN A 347 10.36 6.45 1.74
N VAL A 348 10.60 5.23 2.24
CA VAL A 348 11.02 4.12 1.37
C VAL A 348 9.87 3.60 0.51
N ALA A 349 8.63 3.60 1.01
CA ALA A 349 7.45 3.24 0.22
C ALA A 349 7.22 4.21 -0.94
N LEU A 350 7.44 5.51 -0.71
CA LEU A 350 7.31 6.52 -1.75
C LEU A 350 8.43 6.43 -2.81
N GLN A 351 9.61 5.91 -2.46
CA GLN A 351 10.66 5.55 -3.42
C GLN A 351 10.34 4.26 -4.20
N ARG A 352 9.38 3.46 -3.72
CA ARG A 352 8.92 2.19 -4.34
C ARG A 352 7.42 2.23 -4.60
N PRO A 353 6.94 3.17 -5.44
CA PRO A 353 5.51 3.26 -5.77
C PRO A 353 5.02 2.00 -6.50
N ASP A 354 5.93 1.24 -7.12
CA ASP A 354 5.71 -0.09 -7.70
C ASP A 354 5.27 -1.16 -6.69
N TYR A 355 5.42 -0.89 -5.39
CA TYR A 355 5.10 -1.82 -4.32
C TYR A 355 4.19 -1.20 -3.23
N PRO A 356 2.88 -1.02 -3.54
CA PRO A 356 1.89 -0.44 -2.62
C PRO A 356 1.79 -1.07 -1.22
N PRO A 357 2.06 -2.37 -0.99
CA PRO A 357 2.00 -2.94 0.35
C PRO A 357 2.88 -2.24 1.39
N ALA A 358 4.00 -1.62 0.98
CA ALA A 358 4.85 -0.87 1.90
C ALA A 358 4.19 0.41 2.40
N GLN A 359 3.52 1.16 1.51
CA GLN A 359 2.75 2.35 1.87
C GLN A 359 1.61 1.98 2.82
N ALA A 360 0.90 0.88 2.53
CA ALA A 360 -0.17 0.39 3.39
C ALA A 360 0.33 -0.02 4.79
N LEU A 361 1.54 -0.57 4.89
CA LEU A 361 2.18 -0.87 6.17
C LEU A 361 2.56 0.42 6.92
N ALA A 362 3.12 1.42 6.23
CA ALA A 362 3.41 2.71 6.84
C ALA A 362 2.15 3.37 7.41
N GLU A 363 1.08 3.48 6.62
CA GLU A 363 -0.23 3.99 7.08
C GLU A 363 -0.80 3.20 8.26
N LYS A 364 -0.60 1.87 8.28
CA LYS A 364 -1.01 1.03 9.40
C LYS A 364 -0.25 1.43 10.67
N LEU A 365 1.07 1.64 10.58
CA LEU A 365 1.88 2.09 11.71
C LEU A 365 1.45 3.48 12.20
N ILE A 366 1.13 4.42 11.31
CA ILE A 366 0.53 5.71 11.72
C ILE A 366 -0.77 5.46 12.49
N GLY A 367 -1.70 4.72 11.90
CA GLY A 367 -3.02 4.50 12.47
C GLY A 367 -3.02 3.77 13.82
N GLN A 368 -2.03 2.92 14.06
CA GLN A 368 -1.83 2.26 15.37
C GLN A 368 -1.37 3.24 16.46
N ASN A 369 -0.72 4.34 16.08
CA ASN A 369 -0.03 5.24 17.00
C ASN A 369 -0.57 6.68 17.02
N THR A 370 -1.52 7.01 16.15
CA THR A 370 -2.31 8.24 16.26
C THR A 370 -3.48 8.04 17.23
N PHE A 371 -3.48 8.78 18.33
CA PHE A 371 -4.53 8.79 19.38
C PHE A 371 -5.90 9.30 18.91
N TYR A 372 -6.07 9.64 17.63
CA TYR A 372 -7.34 10.16 17.11
C TYR A 372 -8.36 9.04 16.96
N ARG A 373 -9.22 8.98 17.97
CA ARG A 373 -10.41 8.15 18.04
C ARG A 373 -11.31 8.50 16.85
N ASN A 374 -11.53 7.57 15.93
CA ASN A 374 -12.78 7.57 15.17
C ASN A 374 -13.88 7.32 16.20
N LEU A 375 -14.50 8.40 16.67
CA LEU A 375 -15.71 8.35 17.48
C LEU A 375 -16.82 7.80 16.58
N LEU A 376 -16.86 6.47 16.43
CA LEU A 376 -18.05 5.81 15.93
C LEU A 376 -19.17 6.16 16.93
N PRO A 377 -20.28 6.76 16.48
CA PRO A 377 -21.41 7.00 17.37
C PRO A 377 -21.91 5.63 17.85
N SER A 378 -21.65 5.32 19.12
CA SER A 378 -21.95 4.00 19.70
C SER A 378 -23.44 3.74 19.85
N LYS A 379 -24.29 4.78 19.76
CA LYS A 379 -25.75 4.68 19.74
C LYS A 379 -26.34 5.84 18.94
N LYS A 380 -26.94 5.58 17.77
CA LYS A 380 -28.02 6.44 17.28
C LYS A 380 -29.20 6.17 18.23
N ASN A 381 -29.48 7.09 19.16
CA ASN A 381 -30.73 7.05 19.94
C ASN A 381 -31.90 7.19 18.96
N THR A 382 -32.44 6.07 18.50
CA THR A 382 -33.59 6.01 17.60
C THR A 382 -34.90 6.44 18.27
N SER A 383 -34.91 6.75 19.58
CA SER A 383 -36.16 7.09 20.28
C SER A 383 -36.56 8.57 20.20
N MET A 384 -35.64 9.53 20.00
CA MET A 384 -36.02 10.96 19.97
C MET A 384 -36.55 11.44 18.60
N ALA A 385 -36.20 10.77 17.50
CA ALA A 385 -36.67 11.17 16.17
C ALA A 385 -38.12 10.73 15.87
N GLN A 386 -38.69 9.81 16.66
CA GLN A 386 -40.08 9.35 16.48
C GLN A 386 -41.09 10.04 17.40
N GLN A 387 -40.66 10.77 18.44
CA GLN A 387 -41.58 11.52 19.30
C GLN A 387 -41.88 12.93 18.78
N SER A 388 -40.97 13.57 18.02
CA SER A 388 -41.21 14.90 17.45
C SER A 388 -42.13 14.90 16.23
N LEU A 389 -42.30 13.75 15.55
CA LEU A 389 -43.26 13.60 14.44
C LEU A 389 -44.70 13.35 14.93
N LYS A 390 -44.89 12.75 16.11
CA LYS A 390 -46.25 12.52 16.66
C LYS A 390 -46.89 13.75 17.31
N ILE A 391 -46.12 14.76 17.71
CA ILE A 391 -46.68 15.97 18.33
C ILE A 391 -47.19 16.97 17.28
N ARG A 392 -46.69 16.91 16.02
CA ARG A 392 -47.13 17.81 14.93
C ARG A 392 -48.37 17.35 14.15
N GLU A 393 -48.87 16.13 14.36
CA GLU A 393 -50.10 15.63 13.72
C GLU A 393 -51.36 15.79 14.59
N THR A 394 -51.24 16.31 15.82
CA THR A 394 -52.38 16.59 16.72
C THR A 394 -52.77 18.07 16.81
N GLU A 395 -52.15 18.96 16.02
CA GLU A 395 -52.49 20.39 15.97
C GLU A 395 -52.84 20.87 14.55
N ARG A 396 -53.68 20.13 13.82
CA ARG A 396 -54.40 20.65 12.65
C ARG A 396 -55.87 20.29 12.69
#